data_AF-A0A537NVQ1-F1
#
_entry.id   AF-A0A537NVQ1-F1
#
_cell.length_a   1.000
_cell.length_b   1.000
_cell.length_c   1.000
_cell.angle_alpha   90.00
_cell.angle_beta   90.00
_cell.angle_gamma   90.00
#
_symmetry.space_group_name_H-M   'P 1'
#
loop_
_entity.id
_entity.type
_entity.pdbx_description
1 polymer ?
#
loop_
_entity_poly.entity_id
_entity_poly.type
_entity_poly.pdbx_seq_one_letter_code
_entity_poly.pdbx_strand_id
1 'polypeptide(L)'
;MANGHFYIEDLEIGMEAAHVRVVTGSDIEIFAELSGDNNPVHLDADFAAKSPFKARIAHGMLTASFISTILGTKLPGYGCI
;
A
#
# COMPACT_ATOMS: atom_id res chain seq x y z
N MET A 1 -20.64 -1.08 14.18
CA MET A 1 -19.22 -0.72 14.36
C MET A 1 -19.14 0.78 14.18
N ALA A 2 -19.30 1.53 15.27
CA ALA A 2 -19.49 2.97 15.22
C ALA A 2 -18.15 3.63 15.51
N ASN A 3 -17.70 4.46 14.55
CA ASN A 3 -16.54 5.35 14.61
C ASN A 3 -15.25 4.65 14.15
N GLY A 4 -14.79 4.93 12.92
CA GLY A 4 -13.53 4.43 12.37
C GLY A 4 -12.28 5.03 13.03
N HIS A 5 -12.31 5.22 14.35
CA HIS A 5 -11.21 5.70 15.18
C HIS A 5 -11.35 5.16 16.61
N PHE A 6 -10.21 4.87 17.22
CA PHE A 6 -10.02 4.46 18.61
C PHE A 6 -9.25 5.57 19.34
N TYR A 7 -9.70 5.94 20.54
CA TYR A 7 -8.87 6.71 21.46
C TYR A 7 -7.84 5.81 22.14
N ILE A 8 -6.86 6.41 22.81
CA ILE A 8 -5.79 5.63 23.46
C ILE A 8 -6.35 4.69 24.55
N GLU A 9 -7.42 5.11 25.22
CA GLU A 9 -8.11 4.32 26.25
C GLU A 9 -8.90 3.13 25.67
N ASP A 10 -9.19 3.14 24.37
CA ASP A 10 -9.88 2.04 23.68
C ASP A 10 -8.90 0.97 23.17
N LEU A 11 -7.58 1.23 23.22
CA LEU A 11 -6.56 0.35 22.69
C LEU A 11 -6.09 -0.68 23.72
N GLU A 12 -6.05 -1.95 23.29
CA GLU A 12 -5.60 -3.06 24.11
C GLU A 12 -4.46 -3.84 23.41
N ILE A 13 -3.55 -4.42 24.21
CA ILE A 13 -2.49 -5.29 23.69
C ILE A 13 -3.14 -6.50 23.00
N GLY A 14 -2.71 -6.77 21.76
CA GLY A 14 -3.25 -7.87 20.96
C GLY A 14 -4.36 -7.45 19.99
N MET A 15 -4.74 -6.17 19.95
CA MET A 15 -5.58 -5.66 18.86
C MET A 15 -4.86 -5.77 17.51
N GLU A 16 -5.58 -6.25 16.50
CA GLU A 16 -5.08 -6.47 15.16
C GLU A 16 -6.03 -5.89 14.11
N ALA A 17 -5.47 -5.42 13.00
CA ALA A 17 -6.21 -5.01 11.83
C ALA A 17 -5.50 -5.45 10.56
N ALA A 18 -6.27 -5.83 9.55
CA ALA A 18 -5.76 -6.27 8.26
C ALA A 18 -6.32 -5.42 7.11
N HIS A 19 -5.52 -5.25 6.07
CA HIS A 19 -5.95 -4.71 4.79
C HIS A 19 -5.45 -5.65 3.68
N VAL A 20 -6.37 -6.13 2.85
CA VAL A 20 -6.08 -7.03 1.74
C VAL A 20 -6.52 -6.34 0.46
N ARG A 21 -5.61 -6.26 -0.51
CA ARG A 21 -5.86 -5.67 -1.82
C ARG A 21 -5.10 -6.45 -2.89
N VAL A 22 -5.75 -6.66 -4.03
CA VAL A 22 -5.09 -7.13 -5.25
C VAL A 22 -4.51 -5.92 -5.96
N VAL A 23 -3.20 -5.92 -6.20
CA VAL A 23 -2.53 -4.87 -6.98
C VAL A 23 -2.60 -5.24 -8.46
N THR A 24 -3.14 -4.33 -9.26
CA THR A 24 -3.31 -4.46 -10.70
C THR A 24 -2.27 -3.64 -11.46
N GLY A 25 -2.16 -3.86 -12.78
CA GLY A 25 -1.30 -3.00 -13.63
C GLY A 25 -1.69 -1.52 -13.57
N SER A 26 -2.99 -1.22 -13.47
CA SER A 26 -3.48 0.16 -13.36
C SER A 26 -3.04 0.83 -12.05
N ASP A 27 -3.01 0.09 -10.94
CA ASP A 27 -2.50 0.63 -9.67
C ASP A 27 -1.01 1.01 -9.77
N ILE A 28 -0.22 0.19 -10.48
CA ILE A 28 1.21 0.44 -10.72
C ILE A 28 1.39 1.67 -11.60
N GLU A 29 0.60 1.80 -12.67
CA GLU A 29 0.64 2.94 -13.59
C GLU A 29 0.27 4.25 -12.87
N ILE A 30 -0.83 4.25 -12.10
CA ILE A 30 -1.25 5.42 -11.30
C ILE A 30 -0.20 5.78 -10.25
N PHE A 31 0.39 4.78 -9.58
CA PHE A 31 1.41 5.06 -8.57
C PHE A 31 2.69 5.63 -9.19
N ALA A 32 3.11 5.15 -10.37
CA ALA A 32 4.23 5.72 -11.09
C ALA A 32 3.98 7.20 -11.47
N GLU A 33 2.78 7.51 -11.97
CA GLU A 33 2.39 8.89 -12.29
C GLU A 33 2.40 9.80 -11.04
N LEU A 34 1.81 9.33 -9.94
CA LEU A 34 1.73 10.10 -8.69
C LEU A 34 3.09 10.31 -8.04
N SER A 35 3.92 9.26 -8.00
CA SER A 35 5.20 9.28 -7.28
C SER A 35 6.35 9.85 -8.13
N GLY A 36 6.22 9.85 -9.46
CA GLY A 36 7.29 10.13 -10.40
C GLY A 36 8.28 8.97 -10.57
N ASP A 37 8.10 7.84 -9.87
CA ASP A 37 8.94 6.65 -10.03
C ASP A 37 8.53 5.85 -11.27
N ASN A 38 9.06 6.30 -12.40
CA ASN A 38 8.86 5.70 -13.71
C ASN A 38 9.94 4.65 -14.05
N ASN A 39 10.53 3.99 -13.05
CA ASN A 39 11.54 2.95 -13.30
C ASN A 39 10.96 1.85 -14.22
N PRO A 40 11.65 1.49 -15.32
CA PRO A 40 11.11 0.54 -16.31
C PRO A 40 10.81 -0.85 -15.74
N VAL A 41 11.39 -1.23 -14.59
CA VAL A 41 11.04 -2.50 -13.93
C VAL A 41 9.56 -2.59 -13.53
N HIS A 42 8.90 -1.44 -13.33
CA HIS A 42 7.49 -1.35 -12.97
C HIS A 42 6.56 -1.24 -14.19
N LEU A 43 7.03 -0.63 -15.28
CA LEU A 43 6.16 -0.18 -16.38
C LEU A 43 6.38 -0.93 -17.70
N ASP A 44 7.62 -1.37 -17.98
CA ASP A 44 8.02 -1.98 -19.24
C ASP A 44 8.16 -3.50 -19.09
N ALA A 45 7.30 -4.24 -19.80
CA ALA A 45 7.31 -5.70 -19.77
C ALA A 45 8.58 -6.32 -20.39
N ASP A 46 9.12 -5.73 -21.46
CA ASP A 46 10.30 -6.23 -22.15
C ASP A 46 11.57 -5.98 -21.34
N PHE A 47 11.65 -4.83 -20.67
CA PHE A 47 12.70 -4.56 -19.71
C PHE A 47 12.59 -5.51 -18.50
N ALA A 48 11.40 -5.64 -17.92
CA ALA A 48 11.19 -6.45 -16.73
C ALA A 48 11.43 -7.95 -16.98
N ALA A 49 11.12 -8.47 -18.18
CA ALA A 49 11.41 -9.86 -18.56
C ALA A 49 12.91 -10.21 -18.51
N LYS A 50 13.78 -9.22 -18.75
CA LYS A 50 15.26 -9.37 -18.69
C LYS A 50 15.79 -9.23 -17.26
N SER A 51 15.02 -8.64 -16.35
CA SER A 51 15.39 -8.52 -14.93
C SER A 51 15.37 -9.87 -14.20
N PRO A 52 15.85 -9.94 -12.94
CA PRO A 52 15.68 -11.12 -12.08
C PRO A 52 14.21 -11.47 -11.80
N PHE A 53 13.29 -10.50 -11.87
CA PHE A 53 11.88 -10.68 -11.54
C PHE A 53 11.06 -11.32 -12.67
N LYS A 54 11.56 -11.27 -13.92
CA LYS A 54 10.95 -11.87 -15.12
C LYS A 54 9.58 -11.32 -15.54
N ALA A 55 9.02 -10.39 -14.78
CA ALA A 55 7.79 -9.66 -15.08
C ALA A 55 7.80 -8.31 -14.36
N ARG A 56 6.88 -7.42 -14.74
CA ARG A 56 6.67 -6.15 -14.03
C ARG A 56 6.31 -6.43 -12.57
N ILE A 57 6.87 -5.63 -11.67
CA ILE A 57 6.57 -5.70 -10.22
C ILE A 57 6.01 -4.37 -9.74
N ALA A 58 5.23 -4.40 -8.67
CA ALA A 58 4.76 -3.19 -8.02
C ALA A 58 5.91 -2.43 -7.32
N HIS A 59 5.76 -1.11 -7.15
CA HIS A 59 6.67 -0.30 -6.35
C HIS A 59 6.67 -0.74 -4.88
N GLY A 60 7.84 -0.76 -4.25
CA GLY A 60 7.93 -1.03 -2.81
C GLY A 60 7.14 -0.01 -1.97
N MET A 61 7.14 1.26 -2.38
CA MET A 61 6.39 2.30 -1.66
C MET A 61 4.88 2.22 -1.87
N LEU A 62 4.40 1.61 -2.97
CA LEU A 62 2.98 1.33 -3.13
C LEU A 62 2.52 0.34 -2.06
N THR A 63 3.27 -0.72 -1.81
CA THR A 63 2.89 -1.69 -0.74
C THR A 63 3.01 -1.07 0.64
N ALA A 64 4.06 -0.28 0.90
CA ALA A 64 4.22 0.46 2.17
C ALA A 64 3.08 1.45 2.42
N SER A 65 2.49 2.04 1.38
CA SER A 65 1.36 2.96 1.51
C SER A 65 0.12 2.31 2.17
N PHE A 66 -0.04 0.99 2.07
CA PHE A 66 -1.13 0.27 2.74
C PHE A 66 -0.98 0.21 4.26
N ILE A 67 0.24 0.42 4.79
CA ILE A 67 0.45 0.57 6.23
C ILE A 67 -0.25 1.85 6.71
N SER A 68 -0.08 2.95 5.98
CA SER A 68 -0.80 4.21 6.26
C SER A 68 -2.32 4.02 6.19
N THR A 69 -2.81 3.21 5.25
CA THR A 69 -4.25 2.86 5.17
C THR A 69 -4.72 2.19 6.46
N ILE A 70 -3.98 1.22 7.01
CA ILE A 70 -4.37 0.57 8.27
C ILE A 70 -4.34 1.58 9.43
N LEU A 71 -3.22 2.28 9.60
CA LEU A 71 -3.02 3.18 10.75
C LEU A 71 -4.01 4.34 10.75
N GLY A 72 -4.21 4.99 9.59
CA GLY A 72 -5.04 6.19 9.46
C GLY A 72 -6.53 5.92 9.30
N THR A 73 -6.96 4.69 9.01
CA THR A 73 -8.39 4.41 8.71
C THR A 73 -8.99 3.20 9.41
N LYS A 74 -8.18 2.33 10.03
CA LYS A 74 -8.67 1.10 10.68
C LYS A 74 -8.29 1.00 12.15
N LEU A 75 -7.00 1.05 12.46
CA LEU A 75 -6.49 0.86 13.81
C LEU A 75 -5.14 1.60 13.94
N PRO A 76 -5.05 2.67 14.76
CA PRO A 76 -6.12 3.28 15.55
C PRO A 76 -7.22 3.98 14.74
N GLY A 77 -7.01 4.27 13.46
CA GLY A 77 -8.03 4.91 12.61
C GLY A 77 -7.91 6.43 12.57
N TYR A 78 -9.02 7.11 12.27
CA TYR A 78 -8.98 8.56 11.99
C TYR A 78 -8.40 9.38 13.15
N GLY A 79 -7.53 10.33 12.83
CA GLY A 79 -6.85 11.20 13.80
C GLY A 79 -5.48 10.70 14.29
N CYS A 80 -5.02 9.54 13.80
CA CYS A 80 -3.73 8.94 14.20
C CYS A 80 -2.50 9.43 13.39
N ILE A 81 -2.68 10.14 12.27
CA ILE A 81 -1.60 10.57 11.35
C ILE A 81 -1.62 12.07 11.09
#